data_AF-A0A7C6PE84-F1
#
_entry.id   AF-A0A7C6PE84-F1
#
_cell.length_a   1.000
_cell.length_b   1.000
_cell.length_c   1.000
_cell.angle_alpha   90.00
_cell.angle_beta   90.00
_cell.angle_gamma   90.00
#
_symmetry.space_group_name_H-M   'P 1'
#
loop_
_entity.id
_entity.type
_entity.pdbx_description
1 polymer ?
#
loop_
_entity_poly.entity_id
_entity_poly.type
_entity_poly.pdbx_seq_one_letter_code
_entity_poly.pdbx_strand_id
1 'polypeptide(L)'
;EEKFCNSNTSSASTTKCNCAVFDFFLSKLNSGTAIVTAAAVINAVKLAEKKIEDCTVAFSGAGAAGVAIAKLLLALGAKDVILCGSKGIICEGDPTLDDAKKELAAFSNRSFKKGTLADAMEGADIFVGVSVPGIVTEEMVKSMAPNAIVLPMSNPVPEIMPDLALSAGAKVVGTGRSDFPNQINNVLAFPGLFRGALDVRASDINEEMKLAAAQAIASLVADEELSAEYIIPKAFDERVGPTVAKAVAQAAKDSGVARI
;
A
#
# COMPACT_ATOMS: atom_id res chain seq x y z
N GLU A 1 2.15 -43.95 -5.34
CA GLU A 1 3.57 -44.33 -5.51
C GLU A 1 4.42 -43.09 -5.30
N GLU A 2 5.18 -43.11 -4.20
CA GLU A 2 6.16 -42.10 -3.84
C GLU A 2 7.25 -42.00 -4.92
N LYS A 3 7.69 -40.77 -5.22
CA LYS A 3 9.09 -40.54 -5.59
C LYS A 3 9.65 -39.43 -4.73
N PHE A 4 10.29 -39.88 -3.66
CA PHE A 4 11.27 -39.15 -2.87
C PHE A 4 12.29 -38.47 -3.79
N CYS A 5 12.47 -37.16 -3.61
CA CYS A 5 13.58 -36.41 -4.18
C CYS A 5 14.75 -36.52 -3.19
N ASN A 6 15.81 -37.23 -3.55
CA ASN A 6 17.03 -37.30 -2.75
C ASN A 6 18.24 -36.78 -3.53
N SER A 7 18.66 -35.59 -3.10
CA SER A 7 20.02 -35.05 -2.92
C SER A 7 21.06 -34.99 -4.05
N ASN A 8 21.64 -33.78 -4.12
CA ASN A 8 23.04 -33.44 -4.42
C ASN A 8 23.45 -33.24 -5.88
N THR A 9 23.38 -31.99 -6.34
CA THR A 9 24.53 -31.27 -6.92
C THR A 9 24.28 -29.76 -6.88
N SER A 10 25.31 -29.01 -6.49
CA SER A 10 25.30 -27.56 -6.34
C SER A 10 25.25 -26.86 -7.71
N SER A 11 24.08 -26.37 -8.08
CA SER A 11 23.90 -25.14 -8.86
C SER A 11 22.42 -24.79 -8.82
N ALA A 12 22.05 -23.79 -8.02
CA ALA A 12 20.69 -23.26 -8.00
C ALA A 12 20.46 -22.45 -9.29
N SER A 13 20.27 -23.15 -10.41
CA SER A 13 19.60 -22.60 -11.56
C SER A 13 18.10 -22.61 -11.23
N THR A 14 17.52 -21.42 -11.11
CA THR A 14 16.08 -21.22 -11.05
C THR A 14 15.47 -21.75 -12.34
N THR A 15 15.10 -23.03 -12.31
CA THR A 15 14.32 -23.65 -13.37
C THR A 15 12.97 -22.92 -13.36
N LYS A 16 12.79 -22.00 -14.31
CA LYS A 16 11.51 -21.31 -14.54
C LYS A 16 10.43 -22.37 -14.69
N CYS A 17 9.53 -22.42 -13.73
CA CYS A 17 8.31 -23.20 -13.87
C CYS A 17 7.47 -22.48 -14.94
N ASN A 18 7.28 -23.11 -16.12
CA ASN A 18 6.48 -22.58 -17.24
C ASN A 18 4.96 -22.58 -16.93
N CYS A 19 4.57 -22.03 -15.79
CA CYS A 19 3.17 -21.77 -15.48
C CYS A 19 2.95 -20.27 -15.68
N ALA A 20 2.44 -19.88 -16.86
CA ALA A 20 2.12 -18.48 -17.17
C ALA A 20 1.22 -17.83 -16.11
N VAL A 21 0.40 -18.65 -15.43
CA VAL A 21 -0.43 -18.27 -14.29
C VAL A 21 0.41 -17.87 -13.06
N PHE A 22 1.49 -18.59 -12.77
CA PHE A 22 2.36 -18.34 -11.61
C PHE A 22 3.24 -17.10 -11.79
N ASP A 23 3.83 -16.91 -12.97
CA ASP A 23 4.61 -15.69 -13.29
C ASP A 23 3.72 -14.44 -13.33
N PHE A 24 2.49 -14.60 -13.87
CA PHE A 24 1.46 -13.56 -13.80
C PHE A 24 1.16 -13.18 -12.35
N PHE A 25 1.02 -14.14 -11.44
CA PHE A 25 0.72 -13.87 -10.02
C PHE A 25 1.92 -13.33 -9.23
N LEU A 26 3.14 -13.80 -9.46
CA LEU A 26 4.35 -13.29 -8.81
C LEU A 26 4.61 -11.82 -9.16
N SER A 27 4.35 -11.41 -10.41
CA SER A 27 4.52 -10.01 -10.83
C SER A 27 3.59 -9.04 -10.07
N LYS A 28 2.52 -9.55 -9.44
CA LYS A 28 1.48 -8.75 -8.78
C LYS A 28 1.57 -8.76 -7.26
N LEU A 29 2.63 -9.32 -6.65
CA LEU A 29 2.86 -9.30 -5.19
C LEU A 29 2.77 -7.89 -4.59
N ASN A 30 3.25 -6.86 -5.29
CA ASN A 30 3.15 -5.47 -4.77
C ASN A 30 1.70 -4.94 -4.73
N SER A 31 0.75 -5.60 -5.43
CA SER A 31 -0.67 -5.21 -5.43
C SER A 31 -1.30 -5.45 -4.06
N GLY A 32 -0.87 -6.47 -3.31
CA GLY A 32 -1.41 -6.76 -1.98
C GLY A 32 -1.19 -5.60 -1.02
N THR A 33 0.06 -5.13 -0.91
CA THR A 33 0.40 -3.99 -0.03
C THR A 33 -0.32 -2.72 -0.45
N ALA A 34 -0.41 -2.44 -1.76
CA ALA A 34 -1.17 -1.29 -2.25
C ALA A 34 -2.65 -1.37 -1.84
N ILE A 35 -3.32 -2.51 -2.07
CA ILE A 35 -4.74 -2.72 -1.74
C ILE A 35 -5.00 -2.51 -0.24
N VAL A 36 -4.21 -3.15 0.62
CA VAL A 36 -4.42 -3.10 2.07
C VAL A 36 -4.09 -1.71 2.62
N THR A 37 -3.06 -1.05 2.10
CA THR A 37 -2.74 0.33 2.47
C THR A 37 -3.87 1.29 2.05
N ALA A 38 -4.38 1.14 0.82
CA ALA A 38 -5.51 1.95 0.35
C ALA A 38 -6.77 1.72 1.20
N ALA A 39 -7.06 0.48 1.60
CA ALA A 39 -8.17 0.16 2.49
C ALA A 39 -8.05 0.87 3.85
N ALA A 40 -6.86 0.84 4.46
CA ALA A 40 -6.59 1.58 5.69
C ALA A 40 -6.72 3.10 5.51
N VAL A 41 -6.22 3.64 4.39
CA VAL A 41 -6.31 5.08 4.07
C VAL A 41 -7.76 5.52 3.92
N ILE A 42 -8.63 4.75 3.25
CA ILE A 42 -10.07 5.06 3.10
C ILE A 42 -10.71 5.33 4.47
N ASN A 43 -10.51 4.40 5.41
CA ASN A 43 -11.09 4.50 6.75
C ASN A 43 -10.39 5.55 7.62
N ALA A 44 -9.06 5.68 7.53
CA ALA A 44 -8.30 6.68 8.28
C ALA A 44 -8.66 8.11 7.87
N VAL A 45 -8.84 8.38 6.57
CA VAL A 45 -9.26 9.69 6.04
C VAL A 45 -10.66 10.05 6.52
N LYS A 46 -11.58 9.08 6.53
CA LYS A 46 -12.92 9.24 7.10
C LYS A 46 -12.86 9.63 8.59
N LEU A 47 -12.07 8.90 9.37
CA LEU A 47 -11.89 9.16 10.80
C LEU A 47 -11.19 10.49 11.08
N ALA A 48 -10.30 10.93 10.19
CA ALA A 48 -9.61 12.22 10.27
C ALA A 48 -10.48 13.40 9.79
N GLU A 49 -11.73 13.14 9.36
CA GLU A 49 -12.66 14.11 8.77
C GLU A 49 -12.07 14.84 7.56
N LYS A 50 -11.24 14.13 6.78
CA LYS A 50 -10.60 14.63 5.56
C LYS A 50 -11.30 14.06 4.33
N LYS A 51 -11.04 14.66 3.17
CA LYS A 51 -11.37 14.08 1.87
C LYS A 51 -10.09 13.70 1.15
N ILE A 52 -10.05 12.51 0.54
CA ILE A 52 -8.86 12.02 -0.14
C ILE A 52 -8.40 12.96 -1.28
N GLU A 53 -9.36 13.62 -1.94
CA GLU A 53 -9.13 14.61 -3.01
C GLU A 53 -8.36 15.87 -2.57
N ASP A 54 -8.29 16.13 -1.27
CA ASP A 54 -7.54 17.24 -0.70
C ASP A 54 -6.19 16.77 -0.09
N CYS A 55 -6.01 15.46 0.11
CA CYS A 55 -4.88 14.91 0.83
C CYS A 55 -3.59 14.86 -0.01
N THR A 56 -2.50 15.34 0.58
CA THR A 56 -1.13 15.11 0.08
C THR A 56 -0.46 13.97 0.83
N VAL A 57 0.13 13.00 0.11
CA VAL A 57 0.75 11.81 0.71
C VAL A 57 2.27 11.85 0.57
N ALA A 58 2.99 11.88 1.68
CA ALA A 58 4.45 11.78 1.71
C ALA A 58 4.89 10.31 1.84
N PHE A 59 5.81 9.88 0.99
CA PHE A 59 6.33 8.52 0.98
C PHE A 59 7.81 8.47 1.33
N SER A 60 8.17 7.58 2.25
CA SER A 60 9.54 7.11 2.37
C SER A 60 9.68 5.78 1.66
N GLY A 61 10.29 5.79 0.47
CA GLY A 61 10.50 4.62 -0.36
C GLY A 61 9.88 4.75 -1.76
N ALA A 62 10.74 4.81 -2.77
CA ALA A 62 10.38 4.85 -4.19
C ALA A 62 10.57 3.48 -4.90
N GLY A 63 10.56 2.40 -4.13
CA GLY A 63 10.62 1.03 -4.63
C GLY A 63 9.25 0.51 -5.10
N ALA A 64 9.19 -0.75 -5.51
CA ALA A 64 7.99 -1.32 -6.14
C ALA A 64 6.72 -1.22 -5.27
N ALA A 65 6.83 -1.40 -3.95
CA ALA A 65 5.70 -1.24 -3.03
C ALA A 65 5.23 0.23 -2.94
N GLY A 66 6.15 1.17 -2.71
CA GLY A 66 5.84 2.60 -2.62
C GLY A 66 5.20 3.13 -3.91
N VAL A 67 5.73 2.73 -5.06
CA VAL A 67 5.17 3.08 -6.37
C VAL A 67 3.77 2.50 -6.58
N ALA A 68 3.54 1.24 -6.19
CA ALA A 68 2.22 0.61 -6.31
C ALA A 68 1.18 1.27 -5.40
N ILE A 69 1.54 1.59 -4.15
CA ILE A 69 0.67 2.31 -3.22
C ILE A 69 0.38 3.71 -3.76
N ALA A 70 1.41 4.47 -4.17
CA ALA A 70 1.25 5.83 -4.68
C ALA A 70 0.29 5.90 -5.88
N LYS A 71 0.46 4.99 -6.85
CA LYS A 71 -0.45 4.91 -8.01
C LYS A 71 -1.88 4.58 -7.60
N LEU A 72 -2.07 3.63 -6.69
CA LEU A 72 -3.42 3.26 -6.23
C LEU A 72 -4.08 4.37 -5.41
N LEU A 73 -3.32 5.12 -4.60
CA LEU A 73 -3.85 6.28 -3.88
C LEU A 73 -4.20 7.43 -4.82
N LEU A 74 -3.42 7.67 -5.88
CA LEU A 74 -3.80 8.62 -6.93
C LEU A 74 -5.09 8.16 -7.65
N ALA A 75 -5.21 6.88 -7.97
CA ALA A 75 -6.43 6.31 -8.57
C ALA A 75 -7.65 6.39 -7.64
N LEU A 76 -7.43 6.29 -6.32
CA LEU A 76 -8.44 6.53 -5.29
C LEU A 76 -8.85 8.02 -5.19
N GLY A 77 -8.03 8.92 -5.74
CA GLY A 77 -8.31 10.35 -5.82
C GLY A 77 -7.38 11.25 -5.02
N ALA A 78 -6.26 10.75 -4.47
CA ALA A 78 -5.31 11.58 -3.73
C ALA A 78 -4.86 12.79 -4.55
N LYS A 79 -4.79 13.97 -3.92
CA LYS A 79 -4.42 15.24 -4.59
C LYS A 79 -3.03 15.17 -5.22
N ASP A 80 -2.08 14.73 -4.41
CA ASP A 80 -0.67 14.64 -4.74
C ASP A 80 0.02 13.54 -3.90
N VAL A 81 1.09 12.99 -4.46
CA VAL A 81 1.96 12.00 -3.79
C VAL A 81 3.39 12.46 -3.94
N ILE A 82 4.17 12.48 -2.86
CA ILE A 82 5.57 12.94 -2.86
C ILE A 82 6.45 11.73 -2.52
N LEU A 83 7.18 11.22 -3.51
CA LEU A 83 8.05 10.05 -3.36
C LEU A 83 9.47 10.48 -2.97
N CYS A 84 9.95 10.02 -1.80
CA CYS A 84 11.34 10.19 -1.40
C CYS A 84 12.16 8.93 -1.67
N GLY A 85 13.26 9.09 -2.40
CA GLY A 85 14.31 8.09 -2.55
C GLY A 85 15.44 8.31 -1.54
N SER A 86 16.53 7.54 -1.67
CA SER A 86 17.71 7.67 -0.80
C SER A 86 18.44 9.02 -0.91
N LYS A 87 18.16 9.80 -1.96
CA LYS A 87 18.75 11.12 -2.20
C LYS A 87 17.78 12.28 -1.88
N GLY A 88 16.61 12.00 -1.30
CA GLY A 88 15.57 12.99 -1.02
C GLY A 88 14.37 12.88 -1.96
N ILE A 89 13.61 13.97 -2.04
CA ILE A 89 12.38 14.06 -2.85
C ILE A 89 12.72 13.89 -4.33
N ILE A 90 11.98 12.99 -4.99
CA ILE A 90 12.02 12.84 -6.44
C ILE A 90 11.17 13.98 -7.04
N CYS A 91 11.81 14.82 -7.86
CA CYS A 91 11.19 15.99 -8.45
C CYS A 91 11.52 16.08 -9.93
N GLU A 92 10.53 16.41 -10.75
CA GLU A 92 10.74 16.65 -12.17
C GLU A 92 11.75 17.79 -12.38
N GLY A 93 12.60 17.64 -13.41
CA GLY A 93 13.65 18.60 -13.74
C GLY A 93 14.97 18.40 -12.98
N ASP A 94 15.08 17.42 -12.08
CA ASP A 94 16.37 17.05 -11.49
C ASP A 94 17.23 16.27 -12.51
N PRO A 95 18.39 16.81 -12.94
CA PRO A 95 19.24 16.19 -13.95
C PRO A 95 19.95 14.92 -13.46
N THR A 96 19.91 14.65 -12.14
CA THR A 96 20.55 13.48 -11.53
C THR A 96 19.65 12.24 -11.49
N LEU A 97 18.39 12.37 -11.93
CA LEU A 97 17.45 11.26 -11.98
C LEU A 97 17.80 10.28 -13.12
N ASP A 98 17.82 9.00 -12.77
CA ASP A 98 17.78 7.92 -13.75
C ASP A 98 16.40 7.81 -14.40
N ASP A 99 16.29 7.04 -15.49
CA ASP A 99 15.05 6.97 -16.27
C ASP A 99 13.86 6.43 -15.47
N ALA A 100 14.09 5.48 -14.56
CA ALA A 100 13.04 4.97 -13.68
C ALA A 100 12.52 6.07 -12.75
N LYS A 101 13.39 6.89 -12.15
CA LYS A 101 12.96 8.01 -11.31
C LYS A 101 12.31 9.15 -12.10
N LYS A 102 12.66 9.36 -13.37
CA LYS A 102 11.97 10.33 -14.23
C LYS A 102 10.51 9.92 -14.46
N GLU A 103 10.24 8.62 -14.67
CA GLU A 103 8.86 8.12 -14.74
C GLU A 103 8.09 8.37 -13.44
N LEU A 104 8.74 8.22 -12.28
CA LEU A 104 8.12 8.54 -11.00
C LEU A 104 7.83 10.03 -10.87
N ALA A 105 8.79 10.88 -11.22
CA ALA A 105 8.64 12.33 -11.21
C ALA A 105 7.49 12.81 -12.11
N ALA A 106 7.23 12.13 -13.22
CA ALA A 106 6.20 12.53 -14.17
C ALA A 106 4.75 12.39 -13.63
N PHE A 107 4.50 11.55 -12.62
CA PHE A 107 3.16 11.38 -12.04
C PHE A 107 3.04 11.81 -10.57
N SER A 108 4.17 12.13 -9.92
CA SER A 108 4.23 12.49 -8.49
C SER A 108 4.71 13.94 -8.31
N ASN A 109 4.54 14.47 -7.10
CA ASN A 109 5.09 15.76 -6.67
C ASN A 109 4.66 16.92 -7.59
N ARG A 110 3.35 17.07 -7.78
CA ARG A 110 2.74 18.15 -8.57
C ARG A 110 3.06 19.54 -8.05
N SER A 111 3.45 19.63 -6.78
CA SER A 111 3.90 20.85 -6.12
C SER A 111 5.38 21.21 -6.37
N PHE A 112 6.13 20.37 -7.08
CA PHE A 112 7.57 20.55 -7.33
C PHE A 112 8.39 20.77 -6.05
N LYS A 113 8.00 20.12 -4.96
CA LYS A 113 8.71 20.18 -3.68
C LYS A 113 10.09 19.55 -3.83
N LYS A 114 11.09 20.10 -3.13
CA LYS A 114 12.48 19.65 -3.15
C LYS A 114 13.00 19.52 -1.73
N GLY A 115 14.07 18.76 -1.56
CA GLY A 115 14.72 18.56 -0.26
C GLY A 115 14.62 17.11 0.22
N THR A 116 14.49 16.96 1.52
CA THR A 116 14.58 15.73 2.29
C THR A 116 13.20 15.12 2.58
N LEU A 117 13.19 13.99 3.29
CA LEU A 117 11.95 13.40 3.79
C LEU A 117 11.21 14.33 4.76
N ALA A 118 11.92 15.10 5.60
CA ALA A 118 11.30 16.07 6.50
C ALA A 118 10.52 17.12 5.71
N ASP A 119 11.11 17.61 4.61
CA ASP A 119 10.45 18.56 3.71
C ASP A 119 9.22 17.91 3.06
N ALA A 120 9.27 16.64 2.68
CA ALA A 120 8.11 15.96 2.10
C ALA A 120 6.95 15.81 3.10
N MET A 121 7.26 15.53 4.37
CA MET A 121 6.27 15.33 5.43
C MET A 121 5.65 16.64 5.93
N GLU A 122 6.37 17.76 5.83
CA GLU A 122 5.85 19.06 6.25
C GLU A 122 4.55 19.41 5.50
N GLY A 123 3.46 19.55 6.27
CA GLY A 123 2.12 19.83 5.77
C GLY A 123 1.43 18.66 5.05
N ALA A 124 2.04 17.47 4.99
CA ALA A 124 1.40 16.28 4.41
C ALA A 124 0.28 15.76 5.33
N ASP A 125 -0.79 15.23 4.75
CA ASP A 125 -1.91 14.64 5.49
C ASP A 125 -1.65 13.20 5.88
N ILE A 126 -0.91 12.50 5.02
CA ILE A 126 -0.66 11.07 5.13
C ILE A 126 0.84 10.84 4.92
N PHE A 127 1.44 10.05 5.81
CA PHE A 127 2.77 9.49 5.63
C PHE A 127 2.66 7.99 5.37
N VAL A 128 3.41 7.50 4.39
CA VAL A 128 3.54 6.06 4.09
C VAL A 128 5.02 5.68 4.06
N GLY A 129 5.44 4.85 5.00
CA GLY A 129 6.79 4.32 5.09
C GLY A 129 6.87 2.90 4.57
N VAL A 130 7.72 2.66 3.58
CA VAL A 130 8.04 1.32 3.02
C VAL A 130 9.53 1.22 2.66
N SER A 131 10.40 1.76 3.52
CA SER A 131 11.84 1.86 3.24
C SER A 131 12.72 1.20 4.31
N VAL A 132 13.23 1.99 5.26
CA VAL A 132 14.26 1.61 6.24
C VAL A 132 13.83 2.03 7.65
N PRO A 133 14.28 1.33 8.70
CA PRO A 133 13.85 1.59 10.07
C PRO A 133 14.36 2.92 10.64
N GLY A 134 13.58 3.54 11.53
CA GLY A 134 14.03 4.62 12.43
C GLY A 134 14.45 5.94 11.76
N ILE A 135 13.96 6.23 10.55
CA ILE A 135 14.30 7.45 9.80
C ILE A 135 13.31 8.60 9.98
N VAL A 136 12.15 8.34 10.58
CA VAL A 136 11.13 9.36 10.86
C VAL A 136 11.22 9.77 12.32
N THR A 137 11.35 11.08 12.57
CA THR A 137 11.42 11.64 13.92
C THR A 137 10.07 12.20 14.35
N GLU A 138 9.90 12.46 15.66
CA GLU A 138 8.70 13.11 16.16
C GLU A 138 8.50 14.52 15.57
N GLU A 139 9.58 15.26 15.29
CA GLU A 139 9.52 16.59 14.68
C GLU A 139 8.94 16.52 13.27
N MET A 140 9.27 15.48 12.50
CA MET A 140 8.68 15.26 11.17
C MET A 140 7.18 14.96 11.26
N VAL A 141 6.74 14.24 12.30
CA VAL A 141 5.31 13.98 12.52
C VAL A 141 4.60 15.25 12.99
N LYS A 142 5.22 16.03 13.88
CA LYS A 142 4.69 17.31 14.38
C LYS A 142 4.54 18.36 13.28
N SER A 143 5.34 18.27 12.20
CA SER A 143 5.25 19.19 11.05
C SER A 143 4.17 18.81 10.03
N MET A 144 3.54 17.63 10.17
CA MET A 144 2.45 17.20 9.29
C MET A 144 1.18 18.03 9.51
N ALA A 145 0.21 17.89 8.60
CA ALA A 145 -1.08 18.56 8.74
C ALA A 145 -1.84 18.08 10.00
N PRO A 146 -2.74 18.89 10.56
CA PRO A 146 -3.61 18.46 11.66
C PRO A 146 -4.37 17.18 11.31
N ASN A 147 -4.59 16.32 12.32
CA ASN A 147 -5.16 14.99 12.16
C ASN A 147 -4.37 14.08 11.18
N ALA A 148 -3.04 14.15 11.23
CA ALA A 148 -2.16 13.36 10.37
C ALA A 148 -2.37 11.85 10.52
N ILE A 149 -2.25 11.15 9.40
CA ILE A 149 -2.28 9.67 9.31
C ILE A 149 -0.86 9.20 9.05
N VAL A 150 -0.30 8.35 9.92
CA VAL A 150 1.10 7.92 9.82
C VAL A 150 1.15 6.41 9.68
N LEU A 151 1.60 5.92 8.52
CA LEU A 151 1.65 4.49 8.20
C LEU A 151 3.11 4.01 8.04
N PRO A 152 3.88 3.80 9.13
CA PRO A 152 5.25 3.32 9.04
C PRO A 152 5.26 1.78 8.95
N MET A 153 5.42 1.23 7.75
CA MET A 153 5.19 -0.18 7.47
C MET A 153 6.48 -1.00 7.28
N SER A 154 7.66 -0.40 7.48
CA SER A 154 8.91 -1.15 7.48
C SER A 154 8.92 -2.25 8.55
N ASN A 155 9.50 -3.40 8.20
CA ASN A 155 9.65 -4.56 9.08
C ASN A 155 11.13 -4.96 9.19
N PRO A 156 11.58 -5.50 10.34
CA PRO A 156 10.81 -5.71 11.59
C PRO A 156 10.65 -4.44 12.44
N VAL A 157 11.42 -3.39 12.17
CA VAL A 157 11.36 -2.11 12.87
C VAL A 157 10.77 -1.06 11.91
N PRO A 158 9.73 -0.32 12.32
CA PRO A 158 9.09 0.69 11.48
C PRO A 158 9.97 1.95 11.33
N GLU A 159 9.60 2.84 10.41
CA GLU A 159 10.24 4.14 10.20
C GLU A 159 10.18 5.03 11.45
N ILE A 160 9.11 4.91 12.23
CA ILE A 160 8.89 5.47 13.57
C ILE A 160 8.02 4.51 14.37
N MET A 161 8.28 4.37 15.68
CA MET A 161 7.44 3.53 16.54
C MET A 161 6.06 4.16 16.77
N PRO A 162 4.98 3.36 16.86
CA PRO A 162 3.62 3.92 16.96
C PRO A 162 3.37 4.83 18.15
N ASP A 163 3.91 4.50 19.31
CA ASP A 163 3.82 5.30 20.53
C ASP A 163 4.47 6.69 20.36
N LEU A 164 5.61 6.75 19.66
CA LEU A 164 6.27 8.02 19.35
C LEU A 164 5.47 8.84 18.34
N ALA A 165 4.94 8.21 17.29
CA ALA A 165 4.10 8.89 16.31
C ALA A 165 2.81 9.46 16.94
N LEU A 166 2.15 8.70 17.82
CA LEU A 166 0.98 9.16 18.56
C LEU A 166 1.34 10.30 19.53
N SER A 167 2.45 10.18 20.26
CA SER A 167 2.94 11.24 21.15
C SER A 167 3.31 12.52 20.40
N ALA A 168 3.71 12.40 19.14
CA ALA A 168 4.00 13.50 18.24
C ALA A 168 2.76 14.15 17.60
N GLY A 169 1.56 13.60 17.83
CA GLY A 169 0.30 14.17 17.38
C GLY A 169 -0.35 13.49 16.17
N ALA A 170 0.13 12.31 15.75
CA ALA A 170 -0.58 11.50 14.76
C ALA A 170 -1.99 11.12 15.27
N LYS A 171 -3.00 11.29 14.42
CA LYS A 171 -4.38 10.90 14.74
C LYS A 171 -4.61 9.41 14.59
N VAL A 172 -3.97 8.81 13.59
CA VAL A 172 -4.06 7.40 13.25
C VAL A 172 -2.67 6.88 12.94
N VAL A 173 -2.33 5.72 13.49
CA VAL A 173 -1.10 5.01 13.17
C VAL A 173 -1.40 3.57 12.78
N GLY A 174 -0.79 3.09 11.70
CA GLY A 174 -0.89 1.70 11.26
C GLY A 174 0.44 1.17 10.75
N THR A 175 0.79 -0.06 11.11
CA THR A 175 2.12 -0.63 10.81
C THR A 175 2.01 -1.98 10.11
N GLY A 176 3.12 -2.52 9.62
CA GLY A 176 3.17 -3.90 9.12
C GLY A 176 3.16 -4.98 10.21
N ARG A 177 3.31 -4.59 11.49
CA ARG A 177 3.51 -5.53 12.60
C ARG A 177 2.19 -5.94 13.26
N SER A 178 2.09 -7.20 13.66
CA SER A 178 0.89 -7.80 14.24
C SER A 178 0.68 -7.48 15.72
N ASP A 179 1.71 -6.99 16.40
CA ASP A 179 1.66 -6.65 17.82
C ASP A 179 1.14 -5.23 18.10
N PHE A 180 0.83 -4.46 17.03
CA PHE A 180 0.21 -3.14 17.12
C PHE A 180 -1.20 -3.12 16.51
N PRO A 181 -2.06 -2.17 16.92
CA PRO A 181 -3.30 -1.87 16.22
C PRO A 181 -3.07 -1.55 14.74
N ASN A 182 -4.12 -1.67 13.93
CA ASN A 182 -4.12 -1.32 12.51
C ASN A 182 -3.00 -2.00 11.70
N GLN A 183 -2.88 -3.33 11.81
CA GLN A 183 -1.89 -4.07 11.03
C GLN A 183 -2.22 -4.05 9.52
N ILE A 184 -1.32 -3.47 8.72
CA ILE A 184 -1.35 -3.49 7.26
C ILE A 184 -0.74 -4.81 6.77
N ASN A 185 -1.59 -5.83 6.67
CA ASN A 185 -1.17 -7.19 6.31
C ASN A 185 -1.75 -7.65 4.97
N ASN A 186 -0.88 -8.04 4.03
CA ASN A 186 -1.25 -8.51 2.70
C ASN A 186 -2.21 -9.72 2.69
N VAL A 187 -2.29 -10.48 3.79
CA VAL A 187 -3.26 -11.58 3.95
C VAL A 187 -4.71 -11.13 3.79
N LEU A 188 -5.00 -9.85 4.05
CA LEU A 188 -6.31 -9.24 3.87
C LEU A 188 -6.70 -9.07 2.40
N ALA A 189 -5.72 -9.06 1.48
CA ALA A 189 -5.98 -8.85 0.06
C ALA A 189 -5.88 -10.15 -0.75
N PHE A 190 -4.74 -10.86 -0.66
CA PHE A 190 -4.43 -11.91 -1.64
C PHE A 190 -5.45 -13.05 -1.75
N PRO A 191 -5.93 -13.66 -0.65
CA PRO A 191 -6.86 -14.78 -0.76
C PRO A 191 -8.14 -14.41 -1.51
N GLY A 192 -8.74 -13.26 -1.16
CA GLY A 192 -9.94 -12.76 -1.82
C GLY A 192 -9.67 -12.27 -3.24
N LEU A 193 -8.59 -11.53 -3.46
CA LEU A 193 -8.20 -11.02 -4.77
C LEU A 193 -8.03 -12.14 -5.79
N PHE A 194 -7.28 -13.19 -5.43
CA PHE A 194 -7.07 -14.32 -6.32
C PHE A 194 -8.33 -15.16 -6.48
N ARG A 195 -9.10 -15.37 -5.40
CA ARG A 195 -10.36 -16.09 -5.49
C ARG A 195 -11.32 -15.43 -6.47
N GLY A 196 -11.53 -14.12 -6.35
CA GLY A 196 -12.41 -13.35 -7.23
C GLY A 196 -11.95 -13.37 -8.69
N ALA A 197 -10.65 -13.17 -8.93
CA ALA A 197 -10.08 -13.21 -10.28
C ALA A 197 -10.23 -14.59 -10.93
N LEU A 198 -10.01 -15.67 -10.17
CA LEU A 198 -10.14 -17.05 -10.66
C LEU A 198 -11.60 -17.42 -10.95
N ASP A 199 -12.54 -16.96 -10.13
CA ASP A 199 -13.97 -17.26 -10.25
C ASP A 199 -14.60 -16.75 -11.55
N VAL A 200 -14.04 -15.68 -12.12
CA VAL A 200 -14.47 -15.11 -13.40
C VAL A 200 -13.45 -15.31 -14.52
N ARG A 201 -12.43 -16.13 -14.26
CA ARG A 201 -11.30 -16.39 -15.15
C ARG A 201 -10.75 -15.09 -15.74
N ALA A 202 -10.49 -14.09 -14.90
CA ALA A 202 -9.97 -12.79 -15.34
C ALA A 202 -8.68 -12.95 -16.17
N SER A 203 -8.52 -12.12 -17.20
CA SER A 203 -7.32 -12.08 -18.03
C SER A 203 -6.19 -11.26 -17.42
N ASP A 204 -6.51 -10.30 -16.56
CA ASP A 204 -5.55 -9.50 -15.79
C ASP A 204 -6.10 -9.17 -14.39
N ILE A 205 -5.24 -8.67 -13.50
CA ILE A 205 -5.59 -7.95 -12.28
C ILE A 205 -5.28 -6.47 -12.56
N ASN A 206 -6.30 -5.77 -13.00
CA ASN A 206 -6.22 -4.36 -13.41
C ASN A 206 -6.42 -3.41 -12.21
N GLU A 207 -6.52 -2.10 -12.46
CA GLU A 207 -6.62 -1.09 -11.40
C GLU A 207 -8.00 -1.08 -10.74
N GLU A 208 -9.07 -1.24 -11.52
CA GLU A 208 -10.46 -1.30 -11.05
C GLU A 208 -10.65 -2.44 -10.04
N MET A 209 -10.08 -3.62 -10.31
CA MET A 209 -10.10 -4.75 -9.38
C MET A 209 -9.37 -4.45 -8.07
N LYS A 210 -8.26 -3.70 -8.11
CA LYS A 210 -7.50 -3.34 -6.89
C LYS A 210 -8.26 -2.32 -6.05
N LEU A 211 -8.87 -1.32 -6.68
CA LEU A 211 -9.72 -0.34 -6.01
C LEU A 211 -10.94 -1.02 -5.36
N ALA A 212 -11.61 -1.91 -6.09
CA ALA A 212 -12.73 -2.68 -5.56
C ALA A 212 -12.32 -3.56 -4.37
N ALA A 213 -11.15 -4.19 -4.42
CA ALA A 213 -10.62 -4.95 -3.29
C ALA A 213 -10.35 -4.05 -2.07
N ALA A 214 -9.74 -2.87 -2.27
CA ALA A 214 -9.45 -1.94 -1.18
C ALA A 214 -10.74 -1.43 -0.51
N GLN A 215 -11.74 -1.04 -1.32
CA GLN A 215 -13.05 -0.60 -0.85
C GLN A 215 -13.79 -1.72 -0.10
N ALA A 216 -13.73 -2.96 -0.61
CA ALA A 216 -14.33 -4.12 0.04
C ALA A 216 -13.72 -4.37 1.43
N ILE A 217 -12.39 -4.32 1.57
CA ILE A 217 -11.73 -4.46 2.88
C ILE A 217 -12.14 -3.31 3.81
N ALA A 218 -12.11 -2.07 3.32
CA ALA A 218 -12.48 -0.90 4.13
C ALA A 218 -13.91 -0.99 4.64
N SER A 219 -14.86 -1.45 3.80
CA SER A 219 -16.28 -1.58 4.15
C SER A 219 -16.61 -2.58 5.27
N LEU A 220 -15.65 -3.43 5.65
CA LEU A 220 -15.85 -4.41 6.72
C LEU A 220 -15.68 -3.84 8.13
N VAL A 221 -15.15 -2.61 8.23
CA VAL A 221 -15.14 -1.83 9.47
C VAL A 221 -16.38 -0.94 9.45
N ALA A 222 -17.33 -1.21 10.34
CA ALA A 222 -18.55 -0.41 10.45
C ALA A 222 -18.25 0.99 11.00
N ASP A 223 -19.11 1.96 10.69
CA ASP A 223 -18.94 3.35 11.12
C ASP A 223 -18.89 3.49 12.64
N GLU A 224 -19.62 2.63 13.35
CA GLU A 224 -19.68 2.61 14.81
C GLU A 224 -18.44 1.93 15.45
N GLU A 225 -17.72 1.10 14.68
CA GLU A 225 -16.50 0.41 15.12
C GLU A 225 -15.23 1.20 14.74
N LEU A 226 -15.34 2.10 13.76
CA LEU A 226 -14.24 2.89 13.24
C LEU A 226 -13.62 3.75 14.34
N SER A 227 -12.35 3.51 14.64
CA SER A 227 -11.61 4.24 15.67
C SER A 227 -10.14 4.34 15.31
N ALA A 228 -9.38 5.15 16.06
CA ALA A 228 -7.95 5.37 15.80
C ALA A 228 -7.13 4.07 15.89
N GLU A 229 -7.63 3.06 16.59
CA GLU A 229 -7.01 1.74 16.76
C GLU A 229 -7.67 0.64 15.91
N TYR A 230 -8.72 0.98 15.14
CA TYR A 230 -9.44 0.04 14.30
C TYR A 230 -9.93 0.68 13.00
N ILE A 231 -9.00 0.87 12.05
CA ILE A 231 -9.27 1.36 10.69
C ILE A 231 -9.30 0.24 9.64
N ILE A 232 -8.85 -0.96 10.00
CA ILE A 232 -8.75 -2.10 9.08
C ILE A 232 -9.08 -3.40 9.81
N PRO A 233 -9.76 -4.38 9.15
CA PRO A 233 -10.09 -5.65 9.79
C PRO A 233 -8.86 -6.42 10.25
N LYS A 234 -9.06 -7.34 11.20
CA LYS A 234 -7.97 -8.20 11.68
C LYS A 234 -7.55 -9.19 10.59
N ALA A 235 -6.27 -9.55 10.57
CA ALA A 235 -5.64 -10.41 9.57
C ALA A 235 -6.42 -11.70 9.22
N PHE A 236 -7.11 -12.31 10.19
CA PHE A 236 -7.85 -13.57 10.01
C PHE A 236 -9.37 -13.39 10.12
N ASP A 237 -9.88 -12.19 9.83
CA ASP A 237 -11.32 -11.96 9.73
C ASP A 237 -11.91 -12.77 8.55
N GLU A 238 -12.71 -13.78 8.86
CA GLU A 238 -13.29 -14.72 7.89
C GLU A 238 -14.18 -14.03 6.85
N ARG A 239 -14.68 -12.82 7.14
CA ARG A 239 -15.52 -12.03 6.22
C ARG A 239 -14.71 -11.47 5.06
N VAL A 240 -13.41 -11.27 5.23
CA VAL A 240 -12.55 -10.57 4.25
C VAL A 240 -12.47 -11.34 2.94
N GLY A 241 -12.13 -12.63 2.99
CA GLY A 241 -11.95 -13.46 1.79
C GLY A 241 -13.16 -13.43 0.85
N PRO A 242 -14.36 -13.82 1.32
CA PRO A 242 -15.58 -13.81 0.51
C PRO A 242 -15.97 -12.42 -0.01
N THR A 243 -15.84 -11.37 0.82
CA THR A 243 -16.23 -10.01 0.47
C THR A 243 -15.34 -9.45 -0.63
N VAL A 244 -14.02 -9.59 -0.48
CA VAL A 244 -13.04 -9.17 -1.49
C VAL A 244 -13.21 -9.97 -2.77
N ALA A 245 -13.38 -11.29 -2.69
CA ALA A 245 -13.57 -12.14 -3.88
C ALA A 245 -14.79 -11.71 -4.71
N LYS A 246 -15.92 -11.43 -4.05
CA LYS A 246 -17.13 -10.95 -4.72
C LYS A 246 -16.91 -9.61 -5.40
N ALA A 247 -16.30 -8.64 -4.71
CA ALA A 247 -16.05 -7.31 -5.26
C ALA A 247 -15.09 -7.35 -6.46
N VAL A 248 -14.02 -8.14 -6.35
CA VAL A 248 -13.02 -8.31 -7.41
C VAL A 248 -13.61 -9.01 -8.63
N ALA A 249 -14.41 -10.06 -8.44
CA ALA A 249 -15.11 -10.74 -9.52
C ALA A 249 -16.05 -9.79 -10.28
N GLN A 250 -16.77 -8.93 -9.55
CA GLN A 250 -17.65 -7.94 -10.16
C GLN A 250 -16.85 -6.89 -10.94
N ALA A 251 -15.80 -6.32 -10.34
CA ALA A 251 -14.95 -5.33 -11.00
C ALA A 251 -14.29 -5.87 -12.28
N ALA A 252 -13.88 -7.15 -12.27
CA ALA A 252 -13.32 -7.80 -13.45
C ALA A 252 -14.35 -7.95 -14.60
N LYS A 253 -15.63 -8.17 -14.27
CA LYS A 253 -16.72 -8.19 -15.26
C LYS A 253 -16.98 -6.80 -15.81
N ASP A 254 -17.07 -5.81 -14.93
CA ASP A 254 -17.38 -4.43 -15.29
C ASP A 254 -16.27 -3.80 -16.16
N SER A 255 -15.00 -4.15 -15.91
CA SER A 255 -13.87 -3.68 -16.70
C SER A 255 -13.58 -4.51 -17.97
N GLY A 256 -14.36 -5.58 -18.21
CA GLY A 256 -14.23 -6.41 -19.42
C GLY A 256 -13.04 -7.37 -19.45
N VAL A 257 -12.36 -7.59 -18.32
CA VAL A 257 -11.26 -8.58 -18.22
C VAL A 257 -11.73 -9.97 -17.81
N ALA A 258 -12.98 -10.11 -17.35
CA ALA A 258 -13.60 -11.41 -17.09
C ALA A 258 -13.84 -12.20 -18.38
N ARG A 259 -13.70 -13.53 -18.32
CA ARG A 259 -13.95 -14.44 -19.45
C ARG A 259 -15.16 -15.36 -19.24
N ILE A 260 -15.82 -15.27 -18.09
CA ILE A 260 -17.09 -15.95 -17.74
C ILE A 260 -17.95 -15.08 -16.81
#